data_AF-A0A368UJM4-F1
#
_entry.id   AF-A0A368UJM4-F1
#
_cell.length_a   1.000
_cell.length_b   1.000
_cell.length_c   1.000
_cell.angle_alpha   90.00
_cell.angle_beta   90.00
_cell.angle_gamma   90.00
#
_symmetry.space_group_name_H-M   'P 1'
#
loop_
_entity.id
_entity.type
_entity.pdbx_description
1 polymer ?
#
loop_
_entity_poly.entity_id
_entity_poly.type
_entity_poly.pdbx_seq_one_letter_code
_entity_poly.pdbx_strand_id
1 'polypeptide(L)'
;MARKCASNHPLHAAWRRCNNIVVSWLVHSVSPSIRQNILWMDNARDIWKDLKSRYSQGDLLRISELQQEMASIKQDNHIIDKCYRKNGFSQNYASKGGKGTQSNPGRGNSGVKGNKV
;
A
#
# COMPACT_ATOMS: atom_id res chain seq x y z
N MET A 1 -17.86 -24.91 8.33
CA MET A 1 -17.47 -25.87 7.29
C MET A 1 -18.40 -25.71 6.09
N ALA A 2 -17.93 -25.23 4.94
CA ALA A 2 -18.72 -25.27 3.70
C ALA A 2 -18.75 -26.74 3.24
N ARG A 3 -19.86 -27.43 3.54
CA ARG A 3 -20.01 -28.87 3.27
C ARG A 3 -20.21 -29.06 1.77
N LYS A 4 -19.49 -30.01 1.18
CA LYS A 4 -19.73 -30.53 -0.17
C LYS A 4 -21.25 -30.79 -0.31
N CYS A 5 -21.91 -30.23 -1.33
CA CYS A 5 -23.33 -30.48 -1.54
C CYS A 5 -23.56 -31.99 -1.59
N ALA A 6 -24.54 -32.51 -0.84
CA ALA A 6 -24.90 -33.92 -0.90
C ALA A 6 -25.17 -34.32 -2.36
N SER A 7 -24.74 -35.52 -2.76
CA SER A 7 -24.78 -35.97 -4.16
C SER A 7 -26.19 -35.96 -4.76
N ASN A 8 -27.22 -35.98 -3.91
CA ASN A 8 -28.64 -35.92 -4.27
C ASN A 8 -29.20 -34.49 -4.45
N HIS A 9 -28.41 -33.44 -4.23
CA HIS A 9 -28.88 -32.06 -4.36
C HIS A 9 -28.91 -31.65 -5.84
N PRO A 10 -29.98 -31.01 -6.34
CA PRO A 10 -30.08 -30.59 -7.75
C PRO A 10 -28.92 -29.68 -8.19
N LEU A 11 -28.37 -28.88 -7.27
CA LEU A 11 -27.22 -28.00 -7.54
C LEU A 11 -25.86 -28.71 -7.51
N HIS A 12 -25.76 -30.00 -7.18
CA HIS A 12 -24.47 -30.70 -7.08
C HIS A 12 -23.72 -30.72 -8.42
N ALA A 13 -24.43 -30.86 -9.55
CA ALA A 13 -23.83 -30.80 -10.89
C ALA A 13 -23.26 -29.40 -11.20
N ALA A 14 -24.00 -28.33 -10.88
CA ALA A 14 -23.54 -26.95 -11.03
C ALA A 14 -22.34 -26.66 -10.13
N TRP A 15 -22.39 -27.08 -8.86
CA TRP A 15 -21.30 -26.95 -7.91
C TRP A 15 -20.02 -27.64 -8.40
N ARG A 16 -20.14 -28.88 -8.93
CA ARG A 16 -19.01 -29.62 -9.48
C ARG A 16 -18.38 -28.89 -10.67
N ARG A 17 -19.19 -28.33 -11.58
CA ARG A 17 -18.68 -27.53 -12.72
C ARG A 17 -17.94 -26.29 -12.24
N CYS A 18 -18.53 -25.51 -11.33
CA CYS A 18 -17.89 -24.33 -10.76
C CYS A 18 -16.58 -24.69 -10.05
N ASN A 19 -16.59 -25.75 -9.24
CA ASN A 19 -15.40 -26.24 -8.56
C ASN A 19 -14.28 -26.55 -9.58
N ASN A 20 -14.57 -27.30 -10.64
CA ASN A 20 -13.57 -27.66 -11.65
C ASN A 20 -13.00 -26.44 -12.40
N ILE A 21 -13.84 -25.44 -12.68
CA ILE A 21 -13.37 -24.17 -13.27
C ILE A 21 -12.39 -23.49 -12.32
N VAL A 22 -12.73 -23.35 -11.04
CA VAL A 22 -11.86 -22.70 -10.06
C VAL A 22 -10.57 -23.51 -9.84
N VAL A 23 -10.62 -24.84 -9.80
CA VAL A 23 -9.43 -25.70 -9.75
C VAL A 23 -8.52 -25.41 -10.94
N SER A 24 -9.06 -25.41 -12.17
CA SER A 24 -8.29 -25.10 -13.37
C SER A 24 -7.65 -23.71 -13.28
N TRP A 25 -8.40 -22.69 -12.88
CA TRP A 25 -7.87 -21.33 -12.70
C TRP A 25 -6.72 -21.28 -11.68
N LEU A 26 -6.86 -21.96 -10.53
CA LEU A 26 -5.82 -22.03 -9.50
C LEU A 26 -4.57 -22.75 -9.98
N VAL A 27 -4.72 -23.87 -10.70
CA VAL A 27 -3.60 -24.66 -11.26
C VAL A 27 -2.82 -23.84 -12.29
N HIS A 28 -3.50 -23.03 -13.11
CA HIS A 28 -2.87 -22.19 -14.12
C HIS A 28 -2.30 -20.88 -13.57
N SER A 29 -2.79 -20.38 -12.44
CA SER A 29 -2.31 -19.11 -11.84
C SER A 29 -1.05 -19.25 -10.99
N VAL A 30 -0.68 -20.47 -10.60
CA VAL A 30 0.52 -20.74 -9.80
C VAL A 30 1.71 -21.18 -10.67
N SER A 31 2.92 -20.98 -10.14
CA SER A 31 4.15 -21.45 -10.78
C SER A 31 4.19 -22.99 -10.88
N PRO A 32 4.91 -23.56 -11.86
CA PRO A 32 4.95 -25.02 -12.07
C PRO A 32 5.40 -25.82 -10.84
N SER A 33 6.30 -25.28 -10.02
CA SER A 33 6.77 -25.91 -8.78
C SER A 33 5.66 -26.06 -7.74
N ILE A 34 4.77 -25.06 -7.64
CA ILE A 34 3.61 -25.10 -6.74
C ILE A 34 2.51 -26.00 -7.32
N ARG A 35 2.32 -25.95 -8.65
CA ARG A 35 1.32 -26.72 -9.37
C ARG A 35 1.41 -28.22 -9.07
N GLN A 36 2.63 -28.76 -9.05
CA GLN A 36 2.87 -30.19 -8.76
C GLN A 36 2.27 -30.62 -7.41
N ASN A 37 2.28 -29.71 -6.42
CA ASN A 37 1.78 -29.97 -5.07
C ASN A 37 0.26 -29.86 -4.94
N ILE A 38 -0.45 -29.28 -5.90
CA ILE A 38 -1.92 -29.10 -5.84
C ILE A 38 -2.66 -29.93 -6.90
N LEU A 39 -1.94 -30.55 -7.83
CA LEU A 39 -2.50 -31.29 -8.97
C LEU A 39 -3.43 -32.46 -8.57
N TRP A 40 -3.19 -33.06 -7.41
CA TRP A 40 -3.91 -34.22 -6.87
C TRP A 40 -5.15 -33.82 -6.05
N MET A 41 -5.45 -32.53 -5.94
CA MET A 41 -6.57 -32.03 -5.16
C MET A 41 -7.76 -31.69 -6.05
N ASP A 42 -8.89 -32.37 -5.85
CA ASP A 42 -10.10 -32.13 -6.65
C ASP A 42 -10.96 -30.97 -6.15
N ASN A 43 -10.71 -30.46 -4.94
CA ASN A 43 -11.55 -29.44 -4.31
C ASN A 43 -10.83 -28.09 -4.31
N ALA A 44 -11.37 -27.11 -5.03
CA ALA A 44 -10.84 -25.76 -5.11
C ALA A 44 -10.67 -25.11 -3.73
N ARG A 45 -11.58 -25.42 -2.80
CA ARG A 45 -11.50 -24.88 -1.43
C ARG A 45 -10.28 -25.39 -0.67
N ASP A 46 -9.93 -26.65 -0.87
CA ASP A 46 -8.83 -27.28 -0.15
C ASP A 46 -7.49 -26.81 -0.76
N ILE A 47 -7.42 -26.69 -2.10
CA ILE A 47 -6.28 -26.04 -2.79
C ILE A 47 -6.07 -24.63 -2.26
N TRP A 48 -7.13 -23.81 -2.23
CA TRP A 48 -7.04 -22.43 -1.76
C TRP A 48 -6.53 -22.35 -0.31
N LYS A 49 -6.97 -23.26 0.55
CA LYS A 49 -6.52 -23.31 1.94
C LYS A 49 -5.06 -23.71 2.06
N ASP A 50 -4.60 -24.70 1.30
CA ASP A 50 -3.20 -25.12 1.29
C ASP A 50 -2.30 -23.98 0.79
N LEU A 51 -2.65 -23.36 -0.34
CA LEU A 51 -1.95 -22.20 -0.88
C LEU A 51 -1.92 -21.05 0.12
N LYS A 52 -3.06 -20.73 0.75
CA LYS A 52 -3.12 -19.71 1.80
C LYS A 52 -2.21 -20.10 2.97
N SER A 53 -2.31 -21.32 3.50
CA SER A 53 -1.48 -21.73 4.64
C SER A 53 0.02 -21.64 4.37
N ARG A 54 0.46 -21.94 3.15
CA ARG A 54 1.89 -21.96 2.78
C ARG A 54 2.43 -20.58 2.40
N TYR A 55 1.65 -19.80 1.67
CA TYR A 55 2.10 -18.54 1.06
C TYR A 55 1.44 -17.30 1.67
N SER A 56 0.50 -17.43 2.60
CA SER A 56 -0.06 -16.26 3.31
C SER A 56 0.81 -15.80 4.47
N GLN A 57 1.87 -16.54 4.83
CA GLN A 57 2.92 -15.99 5.67
C GLN A 57 3.57 -14.90 4.84
N GLY A 58 3.08 -13.68 5.01
CA GLY A 58 3.55 -12.52 4.29
C GLY A 58 5.06 -12.54 4.32
N ASP A 59 5.67 -12.40 3.14
CA ASP A 59 7.11 -12.39 2.99
C ASP A 59 7.64 -11.18 3.78
N LEU A 60 7.94 -11.41 5.06
CA LEU A 60 8.35 -10.36 6.00
C LEU A 60 9.63 -9.71 5.50
N LEU A 61 10.45 -10.48 4.78
CA LEU A 61 11.61 -9.97 4.05
C LEU A 61 11.13 -9.02 2.96
N ARG A 62 10.20 -9.43 2.09
CA ARG A 62 9.67 -8.54 1.05
C ARG A 62 9.02 -7.27 1.61
N ILE A 63 8.27 -7.39 2.71
CA ILE A 63 7.68 -6.23 3.39
C ILE A 63 8.79 -5.32 3.93
N SER A 64 9.80 -5.88 4.58
CA SER A 64 10.95 -5.12 5.09
C SER A 64 11.76 -4.48 3.97
N GLU A 65 11.98 -5.17 2.85
CA GLU A 65 12.63 -4.64 1.65
C GLU A 65 11.84 -3.46 1.10
N LEU A 66 10.53 -3.61 0.92
CA LEU A 66 9.66 -2.52 0.44
C LEU A 66 9.65 -1.32 1.41
N GLN A 67 9.65 -1.58 2.73
CA GLN A 67 9.77 -0.52 3.74
C GLN A 67 11.14 0.18 3.67
N GLN A 68 12.22 -0.56 3.45
CA GLN A 68 13.56 -0.02 3.28
C GLN A 68 13.68 0.78 1.98
N GLU A 69 13.17 0.25 0.87
CA GLU A 69 13.07 0.94 -0.42
C GLU A 69 12.32 2.26 -0.23
N MET A 70 11.14 2.23 0.40
CA MET A 70 10.33 3.42 0.69
C MET A 70 11.07 4.44 1.56
N ALA A 71 11.80 4.00 2.58
CA ALA A 71 12.61 4.87 3.43
C ALA A 71 13.85 5.43 2.70
N SER A 72 14.39 4.69 1.73
CA SER A 72 15.55 5.09 0.93
C SER A 72 15.21 6.10 -0.16
N ILE A 73 13.93 6.19 -0.57
CA ILE A 73 13.44 7.21 -1.49
C ILE A 73 13.57 8.57 -0.79
N LYS A 74 14.70 9.23 -1.05
CA LYS A 74 14.89 10.63 -0.69
C LYS A 74 14.28 11.49 -1.78
N GLN A 75 13.53 12.50 -1.37
CA GLN A 75 12.97 13.51 -2.26
C GLN A 75 14.14 14.29 -2.88
N ASP A 76 14.59 13.84 -4.05
CA ASP A 76 15.79 14.37 -4.71
C ASP A 76 15.50 15.78 -5.25
N ASN A 77 15.71 16.81 -4.41
CA ASN A 77 15.60 18.24 -4.70
C ASN A 77 14.30 18.72 -5.41
N HIS A 78 13.27 17.90 -5.44
CA HIS A 78 11.95 18.28 -5.91
C HIS A 78 11.17 18.85 -4.74
N ILE A 79 11.32 20.15 -4.45
CA ILE A 79 10.38 20.90 -3.61
C ILE A 79 8.97 20.50 -4.09
N ILE A 80 8.07 20.17 -3.16
CA ILE A 80 6.70 19.73 -3.44
C ILE A 80 6.05 20.59 -4.54
N ASP A 81 6.32 21.90 -4.53
CA ASP A 81 5.97 22.88 -5.56
C ASP A 81 6.39 22.52 -7.01
N LYS A 82 7.55 21.90 -7.23
CA LYS A 82 8.06 21.50 -8.56
C LYS A 82 7.29 20.29 -9.12
N CYS A 83 6.80 19.38 -8.26
CA CYS A 83 5.97 18.25 -8.69
C CYS A 83 4.56 18.71 -9.10
N TYR A 84 3.95 19.63 -8.36
CA TYR A 84 2.63 20.17 -8.73
C TYR A 84 2.67 21.09 -9.95
N ARG A 85 3.76 21.85 -10.16
CA ARG A 85 3.96 22.62 -11.40
C ARG A 85 4.19 21.78 -12.65
N LYS A 86 4.75 20.57 -12.52
CA LYS A 86 5.05 19.68 -13.66
C LYS A 86 3.85 18.84 -14.12
N ASN A 87 2.87 18.59 -13.24
CA ASN A 87 1.67 17.79 -13.53
C ASN A 87 0.44 18.61 -13.97
N GLY A 88 0.65 19.75 -14.63
CA GLY A 88 -0.41 20.43 -15.39
C GLY A 88 -1.37 21.34 -14.59
N PHE A 89 -1.04 21.75 -13.37
CA PHE A 89 -1.80 22.80 -12.67
C PHE A 89 -1.40 24.20 -13.15
N SER A 90 -2.40 25.01 -13.51
CA SER A 90 -2.26 26.38 -14.04
C SER A 90 -1.57 27.32 -13.05
N GLN A 91 -0.69 28.20 -13.56
CA GLN A 91 0.16 29.17 -12.82
C GLN A 91 -0.61 30.18 -11.94
N ASN A 92 -1.94 30.14 -11.88
CA ASN A 92 -2.79 31.08 -11.14
C ASN A 92 -3.20 30.62 -9.73
N TYR A 93 -2.46 29.70 -9.11
CA TYR A 93 -2.62 29.41 -7.69
C TYR A 93 -1.95 30.52 -6.86
N ALA A 94 -2.70 31.57 -6.54
CA ALA A 94 -2.26 32.56 -5.57
C ALA A 94 -2.26 31.92 -4.18
N SER A 95 -1.06 31.57 -3.67
CA SER A 95 -0.90 31.30 -2.24
C SER A 95 -1.26 32.59 -1.50
N LYS A 96 -2.46 32.64 -0.90
CA LYS A 96 -2.86 33.74 -0.02
C LYS A 96 -1.93 33.68 1.18
N GLY A 97 -0.88 34.50 1.16
CA GLY A 97 -0.01 34.74 2.29
C GLY A 97 -0.83 35.06 3.53
N GLY A 98 -0.80 34.14 4.50
CA GLY A 98 -1.33 34.36 5.84
C GLY A 98 -0.56 35.52 6.47
N LYS A 99 -1.32 36.53 6.89
CA LYS A 99 -0.83 37.74 7.57
C LYS A 99 0.09 37.35 8.74
N GLY A 100 1.31 37.87 8.74
CA GLY A 100 2.22 37.81 9.88
C GLY A 100 1.55 38.40 11.13
N THR A 101 1.63 37.64 12.21
CA THR A 101 1.07 37.95 13.52
C THR A 101 1.73 39.18 14.13
N GLN A 102 0.88 40.04 14.68
CA GLN A 102 1.14 41.31 15.34
C GLN A 102 1.63 41.09 16.80
N SER A 103 2.30 42.10 17.37
CA SER A 103 2.57 42.38 18.81
C SER A 103 3.95 42.02 19.38
N ASN A 104 4.78 43.05 19.71
CA ASN A 104 4.85 43.65 21.05
C ASN A 104 5.73 44.94 21.04
N PRO A 105 5.39 46.05 21.74
CA PRO A 105 6.21 47.27 21.78
C PRO A 105 7.09 47.32 23.04
N GLY A 106 8.40 47.50 22.88
CA GLY A 106 9.35 47.72 23.98
C GLY A 106 10.00 49.10 23.88
N ARG A 107 9.48 50.07 24.64
CA ARG A 107 9.90 51.48 24.71
C ARG A 107 10.79 51.69 25.94
N GLY A 108 11.96 52.33 25.75
CA GLY A 108 12.72 53.03 26.80
C GLY A 108 14.01 52.34 27.26
N ASN A 109 15.18 52.94 27.03
CA ASN A 109 15.71 53.96 27.92
C ASN A 109 16.94 54.66 27.29
N SER A 110 16.95 55.98 27.28
CA SER A 110 18.09 56.82 26.92
C SER A 110 18.83 57.17 28.21
N GLY A 111 20.09 56.75 28.33
CA GLY A 111 20.91 56.91 29.53
C GLY A 111 22.30 57.43 29.17
N VAL A 112 22.51 58.71 29.48
CA VAL A 112 23.73 59.52 29.31
C VAL A 112 24.90 59.00 30.15
N LYS A 113 26.13 59.20 29.61
CA LYS A 113 27.48 59.39 30.24
C LYS A 113 28.49 58.48 29.49
N GLY A 114 29.44 58.97 28.71
CA GLY A 114 30.37 60.05 28.99
C GLY A 114 31.58 59.50 29.74
N ASN A 115 32.67 59.14 29.04
CA ASN A 115 34.01 59.43 29.53
C ASN A 115 35.08 59.42 28.42
N LYS A 116 35.93 60.44 28.48
CA LYS A 116 37.16 60.66 27.70
C LYS A 116 38.28 59.76 28.23
N VAL A 117 39.17 59.30 27.34
CA VAL A 117 40.62 59.51 27.43
C VAL A 117 41.13 59.78 26.03
#